data_AF-A0A970A111-F1
#
_entry.id   AF-A0A970A111-F1
#
_cell.length_a   1.000
_cell.length_b   1.000
_cell.length_c   1.000
_cell.angle_alpha   90.00
_cell.angle_beta   90.00
_cell.angle_gamma   90.00
#
_symmetry.space_group_name_H-M   'P 1'
#
loop_
_entity.id
_entity.type
_entity.pdbx_description
1 polymer ?
#
loop_
_entity_poly.entity_id
_entity_poly.type
_entity_poly.pdbx_seq_one_letter_code
_entity_poly.pdbx_strand_id
1 'polypeptide(L)'
;MSIRPIDLQVMLPKVADVSRIQVNEQQQSLAAMQSKTQSVEKQSEENMRQVNSQKELHKTLIRENYERKGRESKQKDRQDQQEGHENKKRSKTYDNKVSGSTIDIRL
;
A
#
# COMPACT_ATOMS: atom_id res chain seq x y z
N MET A 1 -45.33 45.04 10.73
CA MET A 1 -44.21 45.55 11.55
C MET A 1 -43.22 46.21 10.61
N SER A 2 -42.92 47.50 10.79
CA SER A 2 -41.94 48.23 9.98
C SER A 2 -40.63 48.38 10.75
N ILE A 3 -39.51 48.03 10.12
CA ILE A 3 -38.17 48.30 10.63
C ILE A 3 -37.97 49.81 10.69
N ARG A 4 -37.53 50.33 11.84
CA ARG A 4 -37.24 51.76 11.99
C ARG A 4 -35.81 52.05 11.51
N PRO A 5 -35.51 53.26 11.03
CA PRO A 5 -34.14 53.66 10.64
C PRO A 5 -33.08 53.46 11.73
N ILE A 6 -33.47 53.53 13.00
CA ILE A 6 -32.57 53.26 14.13
C ILE A 6 -32.18 51.78 14.26
N ASP A 7 -33.09 50.88 13.87
CA ASP A 7 -32.84 49.44 13.88
C ASP A 7 -31.83 49.07 12.76
N LEU A 8 -31.86 49.79 11.63
CA LEU A 8 -30.90 49.63 10.52
C LEU A 8 -29.46 49.98 10.94
N GLN A 9 -29.27 51.00 11.77
CA GLN A 9 -27.92 51.40 12.26
C GLN A 9 -27.25 50.30 13.08
N VAL A 10 -28.04 49.52 13.82
CA VAL A 10 -27.56 48.37 14.60
C VAL A 10 -27.42 47.12 13.74
N MET A 11 -28.25 46.98 12.71
CA MET A 11 -28.28 45.79 11.84
C MET A 11 -27.12 45.77 10.83
N LEU A 12 -26.75 46.91 10.24
CA LEU A 12 -25.70 47.00 9.21
C LEU A 12 -24.35 46.42 9.65
N PRO A 13 -23.81 46.76 10.84
CA PRO A 13 -22.55 46.16 11.32
C PRO A 13 -22.69 44.65 11.56
N LYS A 14 -23.82 44.21 12.14
CA LYS A 14 -24.06 42.79 12.43
C LYS A 14 -24.12 41.95 11.16
N VAL A 15 -24.70 42.47 10.08
CA VAL A 15 -24.73 41.79 8.78
C VAL A 15 -23.32 41.64 8.20
N ALA A 16 -22.48 42.66 8.32
CA ALA A 16 -21.09 42.58 7.88
C ALA A 16 -20.29 41.56 8.70
N ASP A 17 -20.48 41.51 10.02
CA ASP A 17 -19.81 40.55 10.90
C ASP A 17 -20.26 39.12 10.63
N VAL A 18 -21.57 38.87 10.50
CA VAL A 18 -22.11 37.55 10.15
C VAL A 18 -21.62 37.09 8.77
N SER A 19 -21.54 38.00 7.80
CA SER A 19 -21.00 37.68 6.48
C SER A 19 -19.54 37.25 6.55
N ARG A 20 -18.70 37.96 7.32
CA ARG A 20 -17.29 37.57 7.53
C ARG A 20 -17.15 36.23 8.22
N ILE A 21 -17.97 35.96 9.24
CA ILE A 21 -17.97 34.67 9.95
C ILE A 21 -18.32 33.55 8.95
N GLN A 22 -19.38 33.72 8.16
CA GLN A 22 -19.81 32.73 7.18
C GLN A 22 -18.73 32.46 6.12
N VAL A 23 -18.06 33.50 5.62
CA VAL A 23 -16.97 33.34 4.65
C VAL A 23 -15.80 32.58 5.27
N ASN A 24 -15.41 32.90 6.50
CA ASN A 24 -14.32 32.20 7.20
C ASN A 24 -14.66 30.73 7.45
N GLU A 25 -15.89 30.41 7.85
CA GLU A 25 -16.34 29.03 8.05
C GLU A 25 -16.30 28.23 6.74
N GLN A 26 -16.78 28.82 5.64
CA GLN A 26 -16.73 28.19 4.32
C GLN A 26 -15.28 27.95 3.87
N GLN A 27 -14.40 28.93 4.06
CA GLN A 27 -12.99 28.79 3.70
C GLN A 27 -12.30 27.71 4.54
N GLN A 28 -12.57 27.65 5.84
CA GLN A 28 -12.03 26.61 6.71
C GLN A 28 -12.52 25.21 6.32
N SER A 29 -13.81 25.07 6.01
CA SER A 29 -14.38 23.83 5.51
C SER A 29 -13.71 23.38 4.21
N LEU A 30 -13.54 24.30 3.27
CA LEU A 30 -12.88 24.05 1.99
C LEU A 30 -11.42 23.64 2.18
N ALA A 31 -10.68 24.32 3.06
CA ALA A 31 -9.29 23.96 3.38
C ALA A 31 -9.18 22.58 4.04
N ALA A 32 -10.12 22.22 4.92
CA ALA A 32 -10.18 20.91 5.55
C ALA A 32 -10.47 19.80 4.51
N MET A 33 -11.40 20.04 3.58
CA MET A 33 -11.68 19.11 2.48
C MET A 33 -10.48 18.94 1.54
N GLN A 34 -9.78 20.03 1.20
CA GLN A 34 -8.56 19.97 0.39
C GLN A 34 -7.45 19.17 1.09
N SER A 35 -7.24 19.42 2.38
CA SER A 35 -6.25 18.66 3.17
C SER A 35 -6.61 17.17 3.22
N LYS A 36 -7.89 16.85 3.39
CA LYS A 36 -8.36 15.45 3.43
C LYS A 36 -8.18 14.76 2.08
N THR A 37 -8.56 15.41 0.97
CA THR A 37 -8.39 14.85 -0.38
C THR A 37 -6.93 14.58 -0.71
N GLN A 38 -6.03 15.52 -0.42
CA GLN A 38 -4.58 15.33 -0.58
C GLN A 38 -4.05 14.16 0.25
N SER A 39 -4.50 14.02 1.50
CA SER A 39 -4.08 12.90 2.36
C SER A 39 -4.52 11.54 1.81
N VAL A 40 -5.73 11.46 1.25
CA VAL A 40 -6.28 10.23 0.66
C VAL A 40 -5.58 9.89 -0.64
N GLU A 41 -5.30 10.90 -1.48
CA GLU A 41 -4.55 10.73 -2.73
C GLU A 41 -3.14 10.20 -2.44
N LYS A 42 -2.42 10.82 -1.50
CA LYS A 42 -1.10 10.36 -1.09
C LYS A 42 -1.12 8.93 -0.55
N GLN A 43 -2.10 8.59 0.29
CA GLN A 43 -2.25 7.22 0.80
C GLN A 43 -2.55 6.22 -0.33
N SER A 44 -3.35 6.61 -1.33
CA SER A 44 -3.63 5.79 -2.51
C SER A 44 -2.36 5.55 -3.32
N GLU A 45 -1.56 6.59 -3.56
CA GLU A 45 -0.28 6.48 -4.26
C GLU A 45 0.71 5.56 -3.52
N GLU A 46 0.84 5.71 -2.20
CA GLU A 46 1.71 4.87 -1.38
C GLU A 46 1.27 3.39 -1.44
N ASN A 47 -0.02 3.12 -1.33
CA ASN A 47 -0.57 1.77 -1.45
C ASN A 47 -0.32 1.17 -2.86
N MET A 48 -0.53 1.93 -3.92
CA MET A 48 -0.25 1.49 -5.30
C MET A 48 1.24 1.19 -5.49
N ARG A 49 2.12 2.05 -4.98
CA ARG A 49 3.58 1.83 -5.02
C ARG A 49 3.97 0.57 -4.25
N GLN A 50 3.39 0.33 -3.07
CA GLN A 50 3.66 -0.87 -2.29
C GLN A 50 3.25 -2.14 -3.03
N VAL A 51 2.04 -2.19 -3.60
CA VAL A 51 1.56 -3.34 -4.37
C VAL A 51 2.41 -3.59 -5.62
N ASN A 52 2.78 -2.53 -6.34
CA ASN A 52 3.64 -2.67 -7.52
C ASN A 52 5.06 -3.13 -7.15
N SER A 53 5.64 -2.57 -6.08
CA SER A 53 6.94 -3.02 -5.56
C SER A 53 6.93 -4.50 -5.16
N GLN A 54 5.88 -4.96 -4.48
CA GLN A 54 5.72 -6.38 -4.17
C GLN A 54 5.64 -7.24 -5.44
N LYS A 55 4.90 -6.80 -6.46
CA LYS A 55 4.80 -7.51 -7.75
C LYS A 55 6.15 -7.61 -8.45
N GLU A 56 6.96 -6.56 -8.42
CA GLU A 56 8.31 -6.56 -8.97
C GLU A 56 9.24 -7.51 -8.22
N LEU A 57 9.23 -7.46 -6.88
CA LEU A 57 9.99 -8.37 -6.02
C LEU A 57 9.59 -9.84 -6.24
N HIS A 58 8.30 -10.14 -6.35
CA HIS A 58 7.84 -11.50 -6.65
C HIS A 58 8.29 -11.94 -8.05
N LYS A 59 8.25 -11.05 -9.05
CA LYS A 59 8.70 -11.36 -10.41
C LYS A 59 10.20 -11.65 -10.48
N THR A 60 11.03 -10.88 -9.77
CA THR A 60 12.48 -11.13 -9.70
C THR A 60 12.80 -12.44 -8.98
N LEU A 61 12.15 -12.71 -7.85
CA LEU A 61 12.32 -13.93 -7.06
C LEU A 61 11.89 -15.18 -7.84
N ILE A 62 10.78 -15.10 -8.57
CA ILE A 62 10.32 -16.15 -9.48
C ILE A 62 11.36 -16.40 -10.59
N ARG A 63 11.87 -15.34 -11.24
CA ARG A 63 12.89 -15.45 -12.28
C ARG A 63 14.18 -16.09 -11.76
N GLU A 64 14.66 -15.66 -10.60
CA GLU A 64 15.85 -16.22 -9.96
C GLU A 64 15.67 -17.72 -9.64
N ASN A 65 14.52 -18.11 -9.10
CA ASN A 65 14.21 -19.52 -8.84
C ASN A 65 14.19 -20.37 -10.12
N TYR A 66 13.61 -19.87 -11.21
CA TYR A 66 13.62 -20.58 -12.50
C TYR A 66 15.02 -20.66 -13.11
N GLU A 67 15.82 -19.59 -13.05
CA GLU A 67 17.20 -19.58 -13.55
C GLU A 67 18.11 -20.50 -12.71
N ARG A 68 17.93 -20.53 -11.39
CA ARG A 68 18.68 -21.41 -10.48
C ARG A 68 18.31 -22.88 -10.69
N LYS A 69 17.02 -23.23 -10.75
CA LYS A 69 16.58 -24.60 -11.06
C LYS A 69 17.06 -25.08 -12.42
N GLY A 70 17.08 -24.21 -13.43
CA GLY A 70 17.59 -24.55 -14.77
C GLY A 70 19.11 -24.73 -14.84
N ARG A 71 19.88 -24.11 -13.94
CA ARG A 71 21.33 -24.34 -13.82
C ARG A 71 21.64 -25.60 -13.03
N GLU A 72 20.93 -25.84 -11.92
CA GLU A 72 21.07 -27.06 -11.12
C GLU A 72 20.68 -28.31 -11.91
N SER A 73 19.64 -28.26 -12.76
CA SER A 73 19.26 -29.40 -13.61
C SER A 73 20.31 -29.72 -14.68
N LYS A 74 20.90 -28.70 -15.33
CA LYS A 74 21.97 -28.89 -16.33
C LYS A 74 23.28 -29.39 -15.73
N GLN A 75 23.54 -29.05 -14.46
CA GLN A 75 24.72 -29.54 -13.75
C GLN A 75 24.51 -31.00 -13.27
N LYS A 76 23.29 -31.35 -12.86
CA LYS A 76 22.90 -32.74 -12.53
C LYS A 76 22.92 -33.67 -13.74
N ASP A 77 22.42 -33.23 -14.91
CA ASP A 77 22.47 -34.05 -16.14
C ASP A 77 23.91 -34.36 -16.60
N ARG A 78 24.86 -33.44 -16.36
CA ARG A 78 26.28 -33.67 -16.65
C ARG A 78 26.95 -34.59 -15.62
N GLN A 79 26.47 -34.59 -14.38
CA GLN A 79 27.01 -35.42 -13.31
C GLN A 79 26.42 -36.84 -13.35
N ASP A 80 25.13 -37.01 -13.68
CA ASP A 80 24.48 -38.32 -13.88
C ASP A 80 25.04 -39.08 -15.11
N GLN A 81 25.55 -38.38 -16.14
CA GLN A 81 26.29 -39.02 -17.24
C GLN A 81 27.70 -39.49 -16.86
N GLN A 82 28.28 -38.96 -15.78
CA GLN A 82 29.57 -39.39 -15.24
C GLN A 82 29.43 -40.46 -14.12
N GLU A 83 28.34 -40.44 -13.36
CA GLU A 83 28.11 -41.35 -12.22
C GLU A 83 27.29 -42.61 -12.57
N GLY A 84 26.82 -42.76 -13.82
CA GLY A 84 26.11 -43.96 -14.30
C GLY A 84 26.88 -45.29 -14.23
N HIS A 85 28.15 -45.27 -13.79
CA HIS A 85 28.96 -46.46 -13.57
C HIS A 85 29.11 -46.88 -12.10
N GLU A 86 28.69 -46.09 -11.11
CA GLU A 86 28.90 -46.45 -9.70
C GLU A 86 27.69 -46.11 -8.81
N ASN A 87 27.22 -47.11 -8.08
CA ASN A 87 26.40 -46.97 -6.87
C ASN A 87 24.88 -46.74 -7.00
N LYS A 88 24.21 -47.79 -7.51
CA LYS A 88 23.04 -48.35 -6.80
C LYS A 88 23.42 -48.61 -5.33
N LYS A 89 23.07 -47.72 -4.39
CA LYS A 89 22.79 -47.98 -2.96
C LYS A 89 22.84 -46.67 -2.17
N ARG A 90 21.68 -46.18 -1.73
CA ARG A 90 21.36 -45.80 -0.33
C ARG A 90 20.26 -44.73 -0.27
N SER A 91 19.26 -45.07 0.52
CA SER A 91 18.13 -44.25 0.96
C SER A 91 18.55 -43.04 1.80
N LYS A 92 17.71 -42.01 1.81
CA LYS A 92 17.04 -41.42 3.02
C LYS A 92 16.36 -40.09 2.64
N THR A 93 15.03 -40.01 2.61
CA THR A 93 14.15 -39.50 3.69
C THR A 93 14.58 -38.16 4.28
N TYR A 94 14.06 -37.02 3.77
CA TYR A 94 14.00 -35.75 4.50
C TYR A 94 12.75 -34.93 4.14
N ASP A 95 11.77 -35.05 5.05
CA ASP A 95 10.78 -34.09 5.56
C ASP A 95 10.62 -32.74 4.84
N ASN A 96 9.52 -32.58 4.09
CA ASN A 96 9.05 -31.29 3.57
C ASN A 96 8.18 -30.60 4.64
N LYS A 97 8.79 -29.86 5.57
CA LYS A 97 8.05 -28.92 6.43
C LYS A 97 7.89 -27.58 5.71
N VAL A 98 6.67 -27.34 5.22
CA VAL A 98 6.22 -26.02 4.75
C VAL A 98 6.22 -25.05 5.93
N SER A 99 7.13 -24.09 5.93
CA SER A 99 7.16 -23.01 6.91
C SER A 99 6.07 -21.99 6.56
N GLY A 100 4.92 -22.09 7.24
CA GLY A 100 3.90 -21.03 7.27
C GLY A 100 4.18 -20.07 8.42
N SER A 101 4.06 -18.77 8.17
CA SER A 101 4.15 -17.73 9.20
C SER A 101 2.74 -17.40 9.72
N THR A 102 2.52 -17.53 11.03
CA THR A 102 1.29 -17.11 11.71
C THR A 102 1.45 -15.67 12.19
N ILE A 103 0.48 -14.80 11.86
CA ILE A 103 0.42 -13.41 12.35
C ILE A 103 -0.66 -13.34 13.43
N ASP A 104 -0.27 -13.02 14.66
CA ASP A 104 -1.20 -12.72 15.75
C ASP A 104 -1.56 -11.23 15.74
N ILE A 105 -2.86 -10.93 15.64
CA ILE A 105 -3.39 -9.58 15.79
C ILE A 105 -4.12 -9.52 17.14
N ARG A 106 -3.69 -8.62 18.04
CA ARG A 106 -4.41 -8.33 19.29
C ARG A 106 -5.39 -7.17 19.05
N LEU A 107 -6.65 -7.38 19.46
CA LEU A 107 -7.71 -6.38 19.53
C LEU A 107 -7.59 -5.55 20.81
#